data_AF-A0A3Q1I0W4-F1
#
_entry.id   AF-A0A3Q1I0W4-F1
#
_cell.length_a   1.000
_cell.length_b   1.000
_cell.length_c   1.000
_cell.angle_alpha   90.00
_cell.angle_beta   90.00
_cell.angle_gamma   90.00
#
_symmetry.space_group_name_H-M   'P 1'
#
loop_
_entity.id
_entity.type
_entity.pdbx_description
1 polymer ?
#
loop_
_entity_poly.entity_id
_entity_poly.type
_entity_poly.pdbx_seq_one_letter_code
_entity_poly.pdbx_strand_id
1 'polypeptide(L)'
;SVTLKCEVEHPSAGWRFYWYKTVPKLSDRLYRYELLPGSDSGTEEDSYMVHGQTHTAGYVCRAGRGEPVHNMCVYNTFCVSDFPPSASLTVSPDRVQHFTSDSVSLSCEGNSTEWRVRRFPEDSYLSLCSDWGTMTGSTCNISGLNSSAVYWCESGSGQFTNSVNITGHNMILMSPVHPVTEGQSVSLGCRLKTGRKLSNNVFFYQNDKLVQNDTRVELIISAVSKSHEGFYKCQHSGKESPQSWMTVKSDIIFILIVSAGHEIFPWSLIVGLVCGVREIFVFLI
;
A
#
# COMPACT_ATOMS: atom_id res chain seq x y z
N SER A 1 -10.38 6.36 11.50
CA SER A 1 -9.02 6.65 12.00
C SER A 1 -8.04 5.79 11.23
N VAL A 2 -6.76 6.12 11.24
CA VAL A 2 -5.70 5.35 10.57
C VAL A 2 -4.62 5.06 11.60
N THR A 3 -4.16 3.80 11.68
CA THR A 3 -3.07 3.41 12.58
C THR A 3 -1.78 3.30 11.77
N LEU A 4 -0.82 4.15 12.09
CA LEU A 4 0.54 4.09 11.58
C LEU A 4 1.35 3.07 12.39
N LYS A 5 2.31 2.38 11.78
CA LYS A 5 3.24 1.46 12.45
C LYS A 5 4.67 1.65 11.92
N CYS A 6 5.67 1.48 12.78
CA CYS A 6 7.07 1.77 12.49
C CYS A 6 7.99 0.69 13.10
N GLU A 7 8.45 -0.25 12.28
CA GLU A 7 9.35 -1.32 12.75
C GLU A 7 10.83 -0.90 12.69
N VAL A 8 11.62 -1.45 13.61
CA VAL A 8 13.08 -1.32 13.68
C VAL A 8 13.70 -2.72 13.71
N GLU A 9 14.83 -2.92 13.05
CA GLU A 9 15.47 -4.24 12.88
C GLU A 9 15.79 -4.95 14.20
N HIS A 10 16.02 -4.18 15.26
CA HIS A 10 16.43 -4.68 16.58
C HIS A 10 15.54 -4.09 17.69
N PRO A 11 14.29 -4.59 17.85
CA PRO A 11 13.33 -4.08 18.83
C PRO A 11 13.72 -4.50 20.25
N SER A 12 14.69 -3.77 20.83
CA SER A 12 15.11 -3.88 22.23
C SER A 12 14.46 -2.78 23.07
N ALA A 13 14.42 -2.93 24.40
CA ALA A 13 14.04 -1.84 25.29
C ALA A 13 14.93 -0.59 25.07
N GLY A 14 14.32 0.60 25.15
CA GLY A 14 15.00 1.89 25.04
C GLY A 14 14.96 2.58 23.67
N TRP A 15 14.09 2.14 22.74
CA TRP A 15 13.70 2.95 21.58
C TRP A 15 12.61 3.97 21.97
N ARG A 16 12.64 5.14 21.32
CA ARG A 16 11.51 6.07 21.29
C ARG A 16 11.16 6.44 19.85
N PHE A 17 9.87 6.42 19.55
CA PHE A 17 9.29 6.71 18.25
C PHE A 17 8.72 8.13 18.21
N TYR A 18 9.03 8.84 17.13
CA TYR A 18 8.63 10.22 16.90
C TYR A 18 7.86 10.30 15.57
N TRP A 19 6.63 10.82 15.63
CA TRP A 19 5.67 10.81 14.55
C TRP A 19 5.41 12.22 14.03
N TYR A 20 5.46 12.36 12.71
CA TYR A 20 5.34 13.63 12.01
C TYR A 20 4.34 13.52 10.86
N LYS A 21 3.57 14.59 10.64
CA LYS A 21 2.85 14.83 9.38
C LYS A 21 3.79 15.52 8.40
N THR A 22 3.79 15.09 7.14
CA THR A 22 4.59 15.73 6.09
C THR A 22 3.80 16.85 5.42
N VAL A 23 4.42 18.00 5.24
CA VAL A 23 3.87 19.13 4.48
C VAL A 23 4.79 19.43 3.30
N PRO A 24 4.32 19.33 2.05
CA PRO A 24 5.12 19.68 0.87
C PRO A 24 5.60 21.14 0.92
N LYS A 25 6.90 21.36 0.67
CA LYS A 25 7.42 22.70 0.42
C LYS A 25 7.44 22.96 -1.07
N LEU A 26 6.93 24.13 -1.49
CA LEU A 26 6.85 24.46 -2.91
C LEU A 26 8.21 24.78 -3.53
N SER A 27 9.14 25.36 -2.74
CA SER A 27 10.44 25.87 -3.19
C SER A 27 11.61 24.89 -3.06
N ASP A 28 11.41 23.71 -2.48
CA ASP A 28 12.47 22.79 -2.10
C ASP A 28 12.07 21.35 -2.43
N ARG A 29 13.04 20.47 -2.70
CA ARG A 29 12.78 19.05 -2.98
C ARG A 29 12.35 18.27 -1.72
N LEU A 30 12.36 18.92 -0.55
CA LEU A 30 12.17 18.36 0.79
C LEU A 30 10.80 18.69 1.41
N TYR A 31 10.35 17.86 2.36
CA TYR A 31 9.19 18.14 3.21
C TYR A 31 9.52 19.07 4.38
N ARG A 32 8.50 19.76 4.89
CA ARG A 32 8.45 20.16 6.32
C ARG A 32 7.83 19.00 7.11
N TYR A 33 8.34 18.76 8.30
CA TYR A 33 7.80 17.76 9.23
C TYR A 33 7.14 18.49 10.40
N GLU A 34 5.85 18.25 10.60
CA GLU A 34 5.06 18.84 11.69
C GLU A 34 4.76 17.73 12.68
N LEU A 35 5.16 17.92 13.94
CA LEU A 35 5.05 16.90 14.98
C LEU A 35 3.58 16.58 15.29
N LEU A 36 3.25 15.29 15.42
CA LEU A 36 1.91 14.87 15.82
C LEU A 36 1.70 15.05 17.36
N PRO A 37 0.45 15.31 17.82
CA PRO A 37 0.14 15.45 19.24
C PRO A 37 0.62 14.25 20.08
N GLY A 38 1.24 14.51 21.24
CA GLY A 38 1.74 13.46 22.14
C GLY A 38 3.05 12.79 21.69
N SER A 39 3.69 13.26 20.63
CA SER A 39 4.94 12.70 20.10
C SER A 39 6.21 13.49 20.46
N ASP A 40 6.12 14.50 21.33
CA ASP A 40 7.19 15.45 21.66
C ASP A 40 8.36 14.83 22.44
N SER A 41 8.04 13.98 23.40
CA SER A 41 9.01 13.21 24.20
C SER A 41 9.38 11.86 23.56
N GLY A 42 8.62 11.45 22.55
CA GLY A 42 8.69 10.16 21.85
C GLY A 42 7.97 9.04 22.61
N THR A 43 7.31 8.14 21.89
CA THR A 43 6.56 7.00 22.46
C THR A 43 7.42 5.73 22.54
N GLU A 44 7.21 4.88 23.53
CA GLU A 44 7.75 3.50 23.49
C GLU A 44 6.94 2.59 22.54
N GLU A 45 5.70 2.97 22.25
CA GLU A 45 4.83 2.31 21.27
C GLU A 45 5.31 2.55 19.83
N ASP A 46 5.40 1.47 19.05
CA ASP A 46 5.80 1.46 17.64
C ASP A 46 4.63 1.75 16.68
N SER A 47 3.44 2.05 17.21
CA SER A 47 2.25 2.51 16.50
C SER A 47 1.75 3.88 16.96
N TYR A 48 1.00 4.55 16.08
CA TYR A 48 0.34 5.82 16.36
C TYR A 48 -1.01 5.92 15.64
N MET A 49 -2.09 6.26 16.35
CA MET A 49 -3.43 6.39 15.78
C MET A 49 -3.77 7.83 15.40
N VAL A 50 -4.03 8.07 14.12
CA VAL A 50 -4.46 9.35 13.56
C VAL A 50 -5.99 9.45 13.55
N HIS A 51 -6.50 10.53 14.14
CA HIS A 51 -7.92 10.90 14.17
C HIS A 51 -8.19 12.16 13.35
N GLY A 52 -9.44 12.35 12.90
CA GLY A 52 -9.91 13.60 12.29
C GLY A 52 -9.34 13.95 10.90
N GLN A 53 -8.55 13.07 10.28
CA GLN A 53 -8.05 13.28 8.92
C GLN A 53 -9.18 13.15 7.90
N THR A 54 -9.22 14.06 6.91
CA THR A 54 -10.31 14.19 5.92
C THR A 54 -9.86 14.06 4.46
N HIS A 55 -8.55 14.06 4.22
CA HIS A 55 -7.92 14.04 2.91
C HIS A 55 -6.68 13.15 2.96
N THR A 56 -6.13 12.78 1.81
CA THR A 56 -4.88 12.03 1.75
C THR A 56 -3.69 12.87 2.23
N ALA A 57 -2.87 12.28 3.12
CA ALA A 57 -1.71 12.93 3.72
C ALA A 57 -0.56 11.95 3.95
N GLY A 58 0.67 12.47 3.83
CA GLY A 58 1.89 11.77 4.19
C GLY A 58 2.24 11.88 5.68
N TYR A 59 2.79 10.81 6.23
CA TYR A 59 3.33 10.74 7.60
C TYR A 59 4.77 10.20 7.58
N VAL A 60 5.56 10.49 8.61
CA VAL A 60 6.92 9.97 8.81
C VAL A 60 7.11 9.58 10.27
N CYS A 61 7.65 8.37 10.49
CA CYS A 61 8.22 7.95 11.77
C CYS A 61 9.72 8.28 11.85
N ARG A 62 10.26 8.43 13.06
CA ARG A 62 11.69 8.37 13.35
C ARG A 62 11.91 7.63 14.65
N ALA A 63 12.92 6.76 14.72
CA ALA A 63 13.26 6.04 15.95
C ALA A 63 14.58 6.57 16.53
N GLY A 64 14.59 6.89 17.83
CA GLY A 64 15.76 7.32 18.58
C GLY A 64 16.11 6.33 19.69
N ARG A 65 17.41 6.19 20.01
CA ARG A 65 17.88 5.35 21.12
C ARG A 65 18.92 6.08 21.99
N GLY A 66 18.81 5.90 23.30
CA GLY A 66 19.70 6.48 24.32
C GLY A 66 19.17 7.75 24.99
N GLU A 67 19.76 8.12 26.13
CA GLU A 67 19.45 9.35 26.87
C GLU A 67 20.73 10.19 27.10
N PRO A 68 20.87 11.37 26.47
CA PRO A 68 20.04 11.86 25.36
C PRO A 68 20.16 10.97 24.11
N VAL A 69 19.23 11.12 23.18
CA VAL A 69 19.18 10.34 21.92
C VAL A 69 20.40 10.69 21.05
N HIS A 70 21.43 9.84 21.07
CA HIS A 70 22.66 10.05 20.31
C HIS A 70 22.57 9.47 18.88
N ASN A 71 21.81 8.39 18.68
CA ASN A 71 21.60 7.76 17.38
C ASN A 71 20.13 7.87 16.98
N MET A 72 19.84 8.73 16.00
CA MET A 72 18.53 8.84 15.36
C MET A 72 18.49 7.97 14.09
N CYS A 73 17.85 6.81 14.18
CA CYS A 73 17.57 5.95 13.03
C CYS A 73 16.34 6.51 12.28
N VAL A 74 16.60 7.31 11.25
CA VAL A 74 15.56 7.95 10.43
C VAL A 74 15.07 6.98 9.35
N TYR A 75 14.23 6.01 9.76
CA TYR A 75 13.42 5.22 8.83
C TYR A 75 12.22 6.05 8.38
N ASN A 76 12.33 6.72 7.23
CA ASN A 76 11.25 7.52 6.66
C ASN A 76 10.14 6.62 6.06
N THR A 77 9.37 5.95 6.91
CA THR A 77 8.16 5.23 6.48
C THR A 77 7.11 6.25 6.06
N PHE A 78 6.94 6.44 4.75
CA PHE A 78 5.97 7.38 4.19
C PHE A 78 4.61 6.71 3.98
N CYS A 79 3.70 6.88 4.95
CA CYS A 79 2.34 6.37 4.86
C CYS A 79 1.42 7.41 4.20
N VAL A 80 0.64 6.98 3.20
CA VAL A 80 -0.36 7.79 2.49
C VAL A 80 -1.73 7.19 2.79
N SER A 81 -2.61 7.94 3.46
CA SER A 81 -3.93 7.45 3.88
C SER A 81 -5.01 7.77 2.86
N ASP A 82 -5.63 6.78 2.22
CA ASP A 82 -6.60 7.01 1.15
C ASP A 82 -8.00 7.39 1.68
N PHE A 83 -8.27 8.70 1.68
CA PHE A 83 -9.61 9.26 1.82
C PHE A 83 -10.20 9.53 0.43
N PRO A 84 -11.54 9.56 0.24
CA PRO A 84 -12.17 9.76 -1.06
C PRO A 84 -11.58 10.99 -1.76
N PRO A 85 -10.79 10.81 -2.84
CA PRO A 85 -9.79 11.81 -3.16
C PRO A 85 -10.33 12.94 -4.04
N SER A 86 -9.84 14.16 -3.80
CA SER A 86 -9.92 15.28 -4.74
C SER A 86 -8.95 15.13 -5.94
N ALA A 87 -8.05 14.14 -5.88
CA ALA A 87 -7.03 13.87 -6.89
C ALA A 87 -6.53 12.40 -6.86
N SER A 88 -6.43 11.76 -8.01
CA SER A 88 -6.02 10.36 -8.19
C SER A 88 -4.68 10.23 -8.91
N LEU A 89 -3.94 9.17 -8.61
CA LEU A 89 -2.83 8.65 -9.40
C LEU A 89 -3.30 7.40 -10.13
N THR A 90 -3.27 7.42 -11.47
CA THR A 90 -3.55 6.28 -12.33
C THR A 90 -2.26 5.71 -12.94
N VAL A 91 -2.21 4.40 -13.15
CA VAL A 91 -1.05 3.68 -13.68
C VAL A 91 -1.41 3.07 -15.03
N SER A 92 -0.55 3.26 -16.04
CA SER A 92 -0.71 2.65 -17.36
C SER A 92 0.55 1.87 -17.75
N PRO A 93 0.44 0.57 -18.10
CA PRO A 93 -0.79 -0.24 -18.05
C PRO A 93 -1.33 -0.46 -16.63
N ASP A 94 -2.65 -0.65 -16.50
CA ASP A 94 -3.36 -0.82 -15.21
C ASP A 94 -3.03 -2.15 -14.52
N ARG A 95 -1.88 -2.16 -13.82
CA ARG A 95 -1.39 -3.24 -12.95
C ARG A 95 -0.32 -2.69 -11.99
N VAL A 96 -0.08 -3.37 -10.87
CA VAL A 96 0.96 -3.02 -9.89
C VAL A 96 2.29 -3.77 -10.11
N GLN A 97 2.25 -4.95 -10.74
CA GLN A 97 3.45 -5.70 -11.09
C GLN A 97 3.77 -5.55 -12.59
N HIS A 98 5.02 -5.20 -12.90
CA HIS A 98 5.48 -4.96 -14.26
C HIS A 98 6.80 -5.68 -14.52
N PHE A 99 7.17 -5.86 -15.79
CA PHE A 99 8.51 -6.33 -16.11
C PHE A 99 9.55 -5.23 -15.87
N THR A 100 10.76 -5.62 -15.46
CA THR A 100 11.89 -4.69 -15.24
C THR A 100 12.23 -3.77 -16.42
N SER A 101 11.79 -4.12 -17.63
CA SER A 101 11.94 -3.32 -18.86
C SER A 101 10.60 -2.89 -19.48
N ASP A 102 9.50 -2.94 -18.72
CA ASP A 102 8.26 -2.31 -19.16
C ASP A 102 8.41 -0.78 -19.06
N SER A 103 7.87 -0.08 -20.06
CA SER A 103 7.59 1.34 -19.90
C SER A 103 6.29 1.50 -19.11
N VAL A 104 6.30 2.36 -18.09
CA VAL A 104 5.16 2.63 -17.22
C VAL A 104 4.86 4.13 -17.24
N SER A 105 3.59 4.48 -17.31
CA SER A 105 3.11 5.87 -17.28
C SER A 105 2.27 6.08 -16.02
N LEU A 106 2.57 7.15 -15.29
CA LEU A 106 1.94 7.52 -14.03
C LEU A 106 1.25 8.87 -14.22
N SER A 107 -0.07 8.92 -14.20
CA SER A 107 -0.84 10.13 -14.48
C SER A 107 -1.51 10.66 -13.22
N CYS A 108 -1.23 11.92 -12.90
CA CYS A 108 -1.93 12.65 -11.86
C CYS A 108 -3.21 13.28 -12.43
N GLU A 109 -4.33 13.06 -11.77
CA GLU A 109 -5.66 13.56 -12.12
C GLU A 109 -6.23 14.35 -10.93
N GLY A 110 -6.98 15.41 -11.18
CA GLY A 110 -7.58 16.25 -10.14
C GLY A 110 -7.50 17.75 -10.46
N ASN A 111 -7.99 18.59 -9.55
CA ASN A 111 -8.05 20.04 -9.75
C ASN A 111 -6.71 20.74 -9.40
N SER A 112 -5.65 20.43 -10.15
CA SER A 112 -4.40 21.17 -10.12
C SER A 112 -3.73 21.24 -11.49
N THR A 113 -3.10 22.38 -11.77
CA THR A 113 -2.25 22.61 -12.95
C THR A 113 -0.78 22.28 -12.68
N GLU A 114 -0.40 22.12 -11.41
CA GLU A 114 0.97 21.82 -10.98
C GLU A 114 1.00 20.45 -10.31
N TRP A 115 1.66 19.49 -10.95
CA TRP A 115 1.81 18.12 -10.45
C TRP A 115 3.28 17.73 -10.34
N ARG A 116 3.61 17.02 -9.26
CA ARG A 116 4.94 16.44 -9.02
C ARG A 116 4.78 14.97 -8.69
N VAL A 117 5.26 14.08 -9.56
CA VAL A 117 5.30 12.64 -9.26
C VAL A 117 6.54 12.36 -8.39
N ARG A 118 6.30 11.70 -7.26
CA ARG A 118 7.30 11.28 -6.27
C ARG A 118 7.47 9.77 -6.29
N ARG A 119 8.62 9.33 -5.77
CA ARG A 119 8.91 7.92 -5.53
C ARG A 119 9.74 7.71 -4.27
N PHE A 120 9.40 6.67 -3.52
CA PHE A 120 10.21 6.13 -2.43
C PHE A 120 10.54 4.65 -2.71
N PRO A 121 11.77 4.35 -3.20
CA PRO A 121 12.22 2.98 -3.44
C PRO A 121 12.65 2.28 -2.14
N GLU A 122 12.54 0.94 -2.10
CA GLU A 122 12.99 0.13 -0.95
C GLU A 122 14.47 0.38 -0.60
N ASP A 123 15.34 0.41 -1.61
CA ASP A 123 16.81 0.56 -1.43
C ASP A 123 17.30 2.02 -1.55
N SER A 124 16.44 3.04 -1.45
CA SER A 124 16.86 4.41 -1.75
C SER A 124 16.05 5.52 -1.07
N TYR A 125 16.46 6.76 -1.33
CA TYR A 125 15.81 7.95 -0.79
C TYR A 125 14.66 8.45 -1.70
N LEU A 126 13.83 9.31 -1.11
CA LEU A 126 12.79 10.06 -1.82
C LEU A 126 13.37 10.78 -3.05
N SER A 127 12.72 10.58 -4.20
CA SER A 127 13.12 11.19 -5.48
C SER A 127 11.93 11.75 -6.27
N LEU A 128 12.20 12.63 -7.22
CA LEU A 128 11.21 13.18 -8.16
C LEU A 128 11.28 12.43 -9.50
N CYS A 129 10.17 12.38 -10.24
CA CYS A 129 10.14 11.79 -11.58
C CYS A 129 11.27 12.32 -12.49
N SER A 130 11.62 13.60 -12.40
CA SER A 130 12.74 14.21 -13.16
C SER A 130 14.08 13.51 -13.00
N ASP A 131 14.25 12.70 -11.95
CA ASP A 131 15.51 12.05 -11.59
C ASP A 131 15.61 10.61 -12.14
N TRP A 132 14.49 10.02 -12.59
CA TRP A 132 14.40 8.61 -13.04
C TRP A 132 13.43 8.38 -14.21
N GLY A 133 12.82 9.43 -14.76
CA GLY A 133 11.84 9.39 -15.83
C GLY A 133 11.59 10.78 -16.42
N THR A 134 10.53 10.91 -17.22
CA THR A 134 10.21 12.14 -17.98
C THR A 134 8.81 12.62 -17.65
N MET A 135 8.70 13.82 -17.06
CA MET A 135 7.40 14.50 -16.89
C MET A 135 6.88 15.04 -18.22
N THR A 136 5.58 14.96 -18.45
CA THR A 136 4.86 15.53 -19.59
C THR A 136 3.46 15.94 -19.11
N GLY A 137 3.28 17.23 -18.81
CA GLY A 137 2.07 17.71 -18.13
C GLY A 137 1.95 17.09 -16.73
N SER A 138 0.81 16.47 -16.43
CA SER A 138 0.56 15.74 -15.18
C SER A 138 1.03 14.28 -15.21
N THR A 139 1.65 13.81 -16.30
CA THR A 139 2.08 12.43 -16.48
C THR A 139 3.58 12.27 -16.33
N CYS A 140 4.05 11.26 -15.59
CA CYS A 140 5.43 10.82 -15.52
C CYS A 140 5.62 9.52 -16.31
N ASN A 141 6.57 9.50 -17.24
CA ASN A 141 6.91 8.33 -18.05
C ASN A 141 8.21 7.69 -17.59
N ILE A 142 8.19 6.38 -17.38
CA ILE A 142 9.27 5.52 -16.90
C ILE A 142 9.69 4.58 -18.04
N SER A 143 11.00 4.39 -18.24
CA SER A 143 11.57 3.50 -19.27
C SER A 143 12.22 2.22 -18.72
N GLY A 144 12.11 1.97 -17.42
CA GLY A 144 12.53 0.73 -16.75
C GLY A 144 12.33 0.79 -15.23
N LEU A 145 12.17 -0.38 -14.60
CA LEU A 145 11.96 -0.52 -13.17
C LEU A 145 13.13 -1.26 -12.53
N ASN A 146 13.98 -0.51 -11.84
CA ASN A 146 15.21 -1.04 -11.22
C ASN A 146 14.96 -1.65 -9.82
N SER A 147 13.92 -1.22 -9.11
CA SER A 147 13.56 -1.67 -7.77
C SER A 147 12.07 -1.43 -7.51
N SER A 148 11.49 -2.13 -6.52
CA SER A 148 10.15 -1.81 -6.01
C SER A 148 10.14 -0.41 -5.39
N ALA A 149 9.03 0.31 -5.55
CA ALA A 149 8.87 1.61 -4.93
C ALA A 149 7.41 2.01 -4.78
N VAL A 150 7.14 2.84 -3.78
CA VAL A 150 5.86 3.54 -3.62
C VAL A 150 5.88 4.83 -4.43
N TYR A 151 4.83 5.08 -5.21
CA TYR A 151 4.64 6.25 -6.07
C TYR A 151 3.38 7.01 -5.67
N TRP A 152 3.42 8.34 -5.75
CA TRP A 152 2.28 9.23 -5.53
C TRP A 152 2.49 10.56 -6.26
N CYS A 153 1.43 11.35 -6.39
CA CYS A 153 1.50 12.72 -6.90
C CYS A 153 1.30 13.76 -5.78
N GLU A 154 1.92 14.92 -5.96
CA GLU A 154 1.74 16.11 -5.12
C GLU A 154 1.22 17.26 -5.98
N SER A 155 0.18 17.96 -5.51
CA SER A 155 -0.30 19.18 -6.14
C SER A 155 0.51 20.41 -5.71
N GLY A 156 0.46 21.48 -6.50
CA GLY A 156 0.94 22.82 -6.09
C GLY A 156 0.23 23.41 -4.86
N SER A 157 -0.92 22.84 -4.46
CA SER A 157 -1.63 23.19 -3.22
C SER A 157 -1.22 22.32 -2.01
N GLY A 158 -0.27 21.40 -2.17
CA GLY A 158 0.20 20.50 -1.10
C GLY A 158 -0.73 19.33 -0.80
N GLN A 159 -1.65 18.99 -1.72
CA GLN A 159 -2.47 17.78 -1.64
C GLN A 159 -1.67 16.58 -2.16
N PHE A 160 -1.93 15.40 -1.59
CA PHE A 160 -1.40 14.13 -2.04
C PHE A 160 -2.51 13.33 -2.75
N THR A 161 -2.17 12.58 -3.80
CA THR A 161 -3.07 11.54 -4.36
C THR A 161 -2.98 10.26 -3.54
N ASN A 162 -3.79 9.26 -3.91
CA ASN A 162 -3.51 7.88 -3.53
C ASN A 162 -2.08 7.46 -3.92
N SER A 163 -1.57 6.45 -3.21
CA SER A 163 -0.26 5.87 -3.48
C SER A 163 -0.36 4.48 -4.10
N VAL A 164 0.64 4.11 -4.92
CA VAL A 164 0.71 2.80 -5.56
C VAL A 164 2.11 2.23 -5.36
N ASN A 165 2.22 1.02 -4.80
CA ASN A 165 3.48 0.28 -4.78
C ASN A 165 3.63 -0.48 -6.11
N ILE A 166 4.70 -0.18 -6.86
CA ILE A 166 4.98 -0.80 -8.16
C ILE A 166 6.26 -1.63 -8.05
N THR A 167 6.16 -2.91 -8.41
CA THR A 167 7.28 -3.85 -8.40
C THR A 167 7.69 -4.25 -9.81
N GLY A 168 8.97 -4.06 -10.13
CA GLY A 168 9.60 -4.58 -11.34
C GLY A 168 10.15 -6.00 -11.12
N HIS A 169 9.66 -6.99 -11.87
CA HIS A 169 10.16 -8.37 -11.76
C HIS A 169 10.31 -9.05 -13.14
N ASN A 170 10.78 -10.32 -13.19
CA ASN A 170 10.87 -11.09 -14.44
C ASN A 170 9.72 -12.10 -14.61
N MET A 171 8.93 -12.32 -13.55
CA MET A 171 7.65 -13.02 -13.56
C MET A 171 6.64 -12.23 -12.72
N ILE A 172 5.46 -11.97 -13.28
CA ILE A 172 4.44 -11.12 -12.65
C ILE A 172 3.13 -11.90 -12.49
N LEU A 173 2.42 -11.57 -11.42
CA LEU A 173 1.00 -11.84 -11.27
C LEU A 173 0.20 -10.71 -11.93
N MET A 174 -0.75 -11.06 -12.79
CA MET A 174 -1.75 -10.17 -13.33
C MET A 174 -2.94 -10.16 -12.37
N SER A 175 -2.91 -9.26 -11.39
CA SER A 175 -4.00 -8.98 -10.46
C SER A 175 -4.72 -7.67 -10.82
N PRO A 176 -6.02 -7.52 -10.49
CA PRO A 176 -6.71 -6.24 -10.62
C PRO A 176 -6.08 -5.18 -9.72
N VAL A 177 -6.10 -3.92 -10.16
CA VAL A 177 -5.65 -2.75 -9.37
C VAL A 177 -6.75 -2.24 -8.44
N HIS A 178 -8.01 -2.38 -8.87
CA HIS A 178 -9.18 -1.90 -8.15
C HIS A 178 -9.83 -3.04 -7.31
N PRO A 179 -10.48 -2.74 -6.17
CA PRO A 179 -11.18 -3.74 -5.37
C PRO A 179 -12.23 -4.50 -6.18
N VAL A 180 -12.29 -5.83 -6.02
CA VAL A 180 -13.24 -6.69 -6.73
C VAL A 180 -14.53 -6.84 -5.91
N THR A 181 -15.68 -6.66 -6.55
CA THR A 181 -16.97 -6.75 -5.88
C THR A 181 -17.37 -8.21 -5.59
N GLU A 182 -17.98 -8.47 -4.43
CA GLU A 182 -18.54 -9.78 -4.12
C GLU A 182 -19.56 -10.25 -5.16
N GLY A 183 -19.59 -11.54 -5.43
CA GLY A 183 -20.40 -12.18 -6.48
C GLY A 183 -19.87 -12.00 -7.91
N GLN A 184 -18.91 -11.10 -8.16
CA GLN A 184 -18.27 -10.99 -9.48
C GLN A 184 -17.24 -12.10 -9.71
N SER A 185 -16.89 -12.32 -10.98
CA SER A 185 -15.82 -13.22 -11.40
C SER A 185 -14.53 -12.45 -11.64
N VAL A 186 -13.39 -13.01 -11.20
CA VAL A 186 -12.05 -12.50 -11.50
C VAL A 186 -11.15 -13.61 -12.02
N SER A 187 -10.27 -13.29 -12.97
CA SER A 187 -9.16 -14.16 -13.38
C SER A 187 -7.83 -13.55 -12.95
N LEU A 188 -7.02 -14.33 -12.26
CA LEU A 188 -5.63 -14.00 -11.92
C LEU A 188 -4.72 -14.83 -12.83
N GLY A 189 -3.89 -14.16 -13.64
CA GLY A 189 -2.99 -14.81 -14.59
C GLY A 189 -1.52 -14.68 -14.19
N CYS A 190 -0.69 -15.66 -14.51
CA CYS A 190 0.77 -15.57 -14.33
C CYS A 190 1.45 -15.26 -15.66
N ARG A 191 2.51 -14.43 -15.68
CA ARG A 191 3.21 -14.07 -16.93
C ARG A 191 4.73 -13.95 -16.76
N LEU A 192 5.46 -14.57 -17.68
CA LEU A 192 6.92 -14.47 -17.80
C LEU A 192 7.35 -13.37 -18.79
N LYS A 193 8.46 -12.69 -18.49
CA LYS A 193 9.05 -11.63 -19.34
C LYS A 193 9.36 -12.10 -20.76
N THR A 194 9.73 -13.36 -20.95
CA THR A 194 10.15 -13.94 -22.24
C THR A 194 9.03 -14.13 -23.26
N GLY A 195 7.79 -13.71 -22.97
CA GLY A 195 6.64 -13.82 -23.88
C GLY A 195 6.17 -15.24 -24.18
N ARG A 196 6.90 -16.26 -23.68
CA ARG A 196 6.49 -17.66 -23.72
C ARG A 196 5.17 -17.81 -22.97
N LYS A 197 4.13 -18.27 -23.65
CA LYS A 197 2.90 -18.71 -22.99
C LYS A 197 3.28 -19.80 -21.99
N LEU A 198 2.87 -19.62 -20.74
CA LEU A 198 2.95 -20.68 -19.74
C LEU A 198 2.07 -21.83 -20.24
N SER A 199 2.66 -23.00 -20.43
CA SER A 199 2.00 -24.10 -21.17
C SER A 199 1.25 -25.09 -20.28
N ASN A 200 1.57 -25.13 -18.98
CA ASN A 200 0.94 -25.88 -17.88
C ASN A 200 1.74 -25.63 -16.58
N ASN A 201 1.31 -26.22 -15.45
CA ASN A 201 1.99 -26.23 -14.15
C ASN A 201 2.27 -24.80 -13.63
N VAL A 202 1.20 -24.03 -13.44
CA VAL A 202 1.23 -22.74 -12.72
C VAL A 202 0.55 -22.94 -11.37
N PHE A 203 1.31 -22.79 -10.30
CA PHE A 203 0.78 -22.87 -8.94
C PHE A 203 0.36 -21.48 -8.49
N PHE A 204 -0.82 -21.35 -7.89
CA PHE A 204 -1.28 -20.10 -7.28
C PHE A 204 -1.39 -20.27 -5.78
N TYR A 205 -1.00 -19.23 -5.05
CA TYR A 205 -1.05 -19.18 -3.59
C TYR A 205 -1.85 -17.97 -3.14
N GLN A 206 -2.60 -18.11 -2.04
CA GLN A 206 -3.26 -17.03 -1.30
C GLN A 206 -2.76 -17.09 0.15
N ASN A 207 -2.18 -16.00 0.66
CA ASN A 207 -1.58 -15.93 2.00
C ASN A 207 -0.60 -17.12 2.24
N ASP A 208 0.27 -17.35 1.25
CA ASP A 208 1.23 -18.45 1.13
C ASP A 208 0.66 -19.89 1.18
N LYS A 209 -0.66 -20.06 1.18
CA LYS A 209 -1.33 -21.36 1.03
C LYS A 209 -1.64 -21.65 -0.43
N LEU A 210 -1.32 -22.86 -0.88
CA LEU A 210 -1.56 -23.32 -2.25
C LEU A 210 -3.08 -23.42 -2.52
N VAL A 211 -3.60 -22.66 -3.49
CA VAL A 211 -5.03 -22.63 -3.87
C VAL A 211 -5.32 -23.27 -5.23
N GLN A 212 -4.34 -23.32 -6.13
CA GLN A 212 -4.46 -24.04 -7.41
C GLN A 212 -3.13 -24.68 -7.78
N ASN A 213 -3.18 -25.94 -8.23
CA ASN A 213 -2.00 -26.73 -8.59
C ASN A 213 -2.19 -27.63 -9.82
N ASP A 214 -3.18 -27.32 -10.64
CA ASP A 214 -3.54 -28.09 -11.82
C ASP A 214 -2.92 -27.54 -13.12
N THR A 215 -3.50 -27.94 -14.26
CA THR A 215 -3.05 -27.58 -15.60
C THR A 215 -3.42 -26.14 -15.99
N ARG A 216 -4.33 -25.45 -15.27
CA ARG A 216 -4.76 -24.10 -15.63
C ARG A 216 -3.64 -23.07 -15.44
N VAL A 217 -3.49 -22.21 -16.44
CA VAL A 217 -2.54 -21.08 -16.48
C VAL A 217 -3.06 -19.85 -15.72
N GLU A 218 -4.37 -19.81 -15.50
CA GLU A 218 -5.10 -18.76 -14.79
C GLU A 218 -5.86 -19.37 -13.60
N LEU A 219 -5.97 -18.61 -12.52
CA LEU A 219 -6.85 -18.89 -11.39
C LEU A 219 -8.13 -18.08 -11.58
N ILE A 220 -9.25 -18.76 -11.82
CA ILE A 220 -10.56 -18.13 -12.00
C ILE A 220 -11.37 -18.30 -10.71
N ILE A 221 -11.73 -17.19 -10.09
CA ILE A 221 -12.63 -17.15 -8.93
C ILE A 221 -13.98 -16.65 -9.46
N SER A 222 -14.90 -17.58 -9.75
CA SER A 222 -16.15 -17.28 -10.46
C SER A 222 -17.17 -16.49 -9.65
N ALA A 223 -17.10 -16.57 -8.31
CA ALA A 223 -17.97 -15.84 -7.39
C ALA A 223 -17.11 -15.39 -6.19
N VAL A 224 -16.60 -14.17 -6.27
CA VAL A 224 -15.76 -13.57 -5.24
C VAL A 224 -16.56 -13.37 -3.94
N SER A 225 -15.89 -13.55 -2.81
CA SER A 225 -16.42 -13.39 -1.45
C SER A 225 -15.29 -12.94 -0.54
N LYS A 226 -15.59 -12.43 0.66
CA LYS A 226 -14.59 -11.88 1.57
C LYS A 226 -13.45 -12.85 1.94
N SER A 227 -13.66 -14.18 1.87
CA SER A 227 -12.59 -15.18 2.07
C SER A 227 -11.54 -15.22 0.95
N HIS A 228 -11.81 -14.60 -0.19
CA HIS A 228 -10.88 -14.43 -1.31
C HIS A 228 -10.05 -13.15 -1.22
N GLU A 229 -10.16 -12.38 -0.13
CA GLU A 229 -9.24 -11.29 0.16
C GLU A 229 -7.90 -11.86 0.65
N GLY A 230 -6.78 -11.28 0.20
CA GLY A 230 -5.46 -11.79 0.57
C GLY A 230 -4.31 -11.41 -0.35
N PHE A 231 -3.11 -11.84 0.03
CA PHE A 231 -1.90 -11.76 -0.79
C PHE A 231 -1.82 -12.95 -1.74
N TYR A 232 -1.92 -12.66 -3.04
CA TYR A 232 -1.77 -13.65 -4.10
C TYR A 232 -0.37 -13.64 -4.69
N LYS A 233 0.17 -14.82 -5.02
CA LYS A 233 1.37 -14.99 -5.86
C LYS A 233 1.22 -16.20 -6.76
N CYS A 234 1.93 -16.20 -7.90
CA CYS A 234 2.04 -17.36 -8.77
C CYS A 234 3.46 -17.93 -8.79
N GLN A 235 3.57 -19.24 -9.00
CA GLN A 235 4.84 -19.95 -9.16
C GLN A 235 4.82 -20.77 -10.45
N HIS A 236 5.93 -20.75 -11.18
CA HIS A 236 6.14 -21.63 -12.33
C HIS A 236 7.60 -22.08 -12.41
N SER A 237 7.82 -23.38 -12.59
CA SER A 237 9.16 -23.99 -12.73
C SER A 237 10.16 -23.55 -11.64
N GLY A 238 9.70 -23.51 -10.38
CA GLY A 238 10.52 -23.12 -9.22
C GLY A 238 10.76 -21.63 -9.03
N LYS A 239 10.22 -20.75 -9.89
CA LYS A 239 10.27 -19.28 -9.74
C LYS A 239 8.93 -18.77 -9.24
N GLU A 240 8.94 -17.79 -8.34
CA GLU A 240 7.74 -17.12 -7.80
C GLU A 240 7.61 -15.68 -8.31
N SER A 241 6.38 -15.17 -8.38
CA SER A 241 6.10 -13.74 -8.55
C SER A 241 6.20 -13.04 -7.20
N PRO A 242 6.36 -11.70 -7.17
CA PRO A 242 6.01 -10.92 -5.99
C PRO A 242 4.57 -11.20 -5.58
N GLN A 243 4.26 -10.99 -4.30
CA GLN A 243 2.87 -11.02 -3.82
C GLN A 243 2.12 -9.76 -4.27
N SER A 244 0.80 -9.85 -4.41
CA SER A 244 -0.09 -8.71 -4.63
C SER A 244 -1.33 -8.87 -3.77
N TRP A 245 -1.74 -7.81 -3.06
CA TRP A 245 -2.99 -7.80 -2.31
C TRP A 245 -4.18 -7.68 -3.29
N MET A 246 -5.22 -8.48 -3.06
CA MET A 246 -6.51 -8.35 -3.73
C MET A 246 -7.58 -8.02 -2.68
N THR A 247 -8.06 -6.77 -2.69
CA THR A 247 -9.17 -6.32 -1.85
C THR A 247 -10.51 -6.80 -2.39
N VAL A 248 -11.39 -7.27 -1.51
CA VAL A 248 -12.78 -7.62 -1.83
C VAL A 248 -13.74 -6.60 -1.23
N LYS A 249 -14.52 -5.96 -2.11
CA LYS A 249 -15.59 -5.02 -1.77
C LYS A 249 -16.91 -5.75 -1.63
N SER A 250 -17.48 -5.77 -0.43
CA SER A 250 -18.85 -6.22 -0.22
C SER A 250 -19.83 -5.18 -0.74
N ASP A 251 -20.68 -5.57 -1.70
CA ASP A 251 -21.87 -4.80 -2.07
C ASP A 251 -23.00 -5.02 -1.03
N ILE A 252 -22.71 -4.68 0.23
CA ILE A 252 -23.77 -4.39 1.19
C ILE A 252 -24.37 -3.05 0.77
N ILE A 253 -25.37 -3.14 -0.12
CA ILE A 253 -26.41 -2.13 -0.17
C ILE A 253 -26.95 -2.07 1.26
N PHE A 254 -26.70 -0.96 1.96
CA PHE A 254 -27.38 -0.64 3.21
C PHE A 254 -28.87 -0.44 2.89
N ILE A 255 -29.60 -1.55 2.81
CA ILE A 255 -31.05 -1.52 2.93
C ILE A 255 -31.32 -1.09 4.37
N LEU A 256 -31.48 0.23 4.54
CA LEU A 256 -31.93 0.85 5.78
C LEU A 256 -33.38 0.40 6.02
N ILE A 257 -33.54 -0.83 6.53
CA ILE A 257 -34.78 -1.26 7.16
C ILE A 257 -34.85 -0.49 8.49
N VAL A 258 -35.37 0.73 8.43
CA VAL A 258 -35.75 1.51 9.62
C VAL A 258 -37.03 0.87 10.19
N SER A 259 -36.88 -0.29 10.81
CA SER A 259 -37.89 -0.85 11.71
C SER A 259 -37.75 -0.18 13.07
N ALA A 260 -38.56 0.84 13.32
CA ALA A 260 -38.64 1.48 14.63
C ALA A 260 -39.22 0.49 15.67
N GLY A 261 -38.52 0.28 16.80
CA GLY A 261 -39.07 -0.58 17.88
C GLY A 261 -38.10 -0.99 18.99
N HIS A 262 -37.96 -0.11 20.00
CA HIS A 262 -37.64 -0.40 21.43
C HIS A 262 -36.35 -1.15 21.87
N GLU A 263 -35.52 -0.36 22.59
CA GLU A 263 -34.81 -0.64 23.87
C GLU A 263 -34.92 -2.04 24.53
N ILE A 264 -33.79 -2.61 25.00
CA ILE A 264 -33.46 -2.79 26.44
C ILE A 264 -32.01 -3.33 26.65
N PHE A 265 -31.38 -2.73 27.67
CA PHE A 265 -30.11 -2.88 28.44
C PHE A 265 -29.57 -4.32 28.84
N PRO A 266 -28.41 -4.48 29.57
CA PRO A 266 -27.26 -5.28 29.09
C PRO A 266 -26.81 -6.42 30.05
N TRP A 267 -25.68 -7.10 29.75
CA TRP A 267 -24.59 -7.42 30.72
C TRP A 267 -23.31 -8.01 30.07
N SER A 268 -22.21 -7.98 30.82
CA SER A 268 -20.82 -8.30 30.42
C SER A 268 -20.33 -9.64 30.98
N LEU A 269 -19.28 -10.26 30.40
CA LEU A 269 -18.10 -10.82 31.13
C LEU A 269 -16.99 -11.41 30.22
N ILE A 270 -15.87 -11.80 30.83
CA ILE A 270 -14.49 -11.89 30.27
C ILE A 270 -13.88 -13.31 30.37
N VAL A 271 -13.18 -13.79 29.31
CA VAL A 271 -12.06 -14.79 29.26
C VAL A 271 -11.28 -14.60 27.93
N GLY A 272 -9.97 -14.83 27.73
CA GLY A 272 -8.86 -15.07 28.66
C GLY A 272 -7.63 -15.83 28.08
N LEU A 273 -6.49 -15.13 27.88
CA LEU A 273 -5.06 -15.59 27.83
C LEU A 273 -4.46 -16.48 26.69
N VAL A 274 -3.35 -15.95 26.13
CA VAL A 274 -2.03 -16.60 25.77
C VAL A 274 -1.74 -17.16 24.34
N CYS A 275 -0.82 -16.42 23.67
CA CYS A 275 0.28 -16.77 22.73
C CYS A 275 0.14 -17.73 21.52
N GLY A 276 0.40 -17.16 20.32
CA GLY A 276 0.80 -17.84 19.08
C GLY A 276 1.13 -16.82 17.96
N VAL A 277 2.05 -17.11 17.02
CA VAL A 277 2.75 -16.14 16.12
C VAL A 277 2.73 -16.67 14.67
N ARG A 278 2.74 -15.92 13.54
CA ARG A 278 3.10 -14.52 13.17
C ARG A 278 2.03 -13.88 12.23
N GLU A 279 2.39 -12.75 11.61
CA GLU A 279 1.82 -12.04 10.44
C GLU A 279 0.67 -11.04 10.70
N ILE A 280 0.88 -9.80 10.24
CA ILE A 280 -0.05 -8.66 10.29
C ILE A 280 -0.07 -8.03 8.90
N PHE A 281 -1.26 -7.72 8.39
CA PHE A 281 -1.43 -6.78 7.29
C PHE A 281 -2.32 -5.63 7.73
N VAL A 282 -1.80 -4.40 7.67
CA VAL A 282 -2.53 -3.18 8.00
C VAL A 282 -2.99 -2.51 6.71
N PHE A 283 -4.27 -2.66 6.37
CA PHE A 283 -4.96 -1.80 5.41
C PHE A 283 -6.39 -1.53 5.91
N LEU A 284 -6.61 -0.32 6.41
CA LEU A 284 -7.90 0.34 6.62
C LEU A 284 -7.61 1.84 6.40
N ILE A 285 -8.13 2.51 5.37
CA ILE A 285 -9.29 2.22 4.48
C ILE A 285 -8.81 2.16 3.02
#